data_AF-A0A9X7LVS3-F1
#
_entry.id   AF-A0A9X7LVS3-F1
#
_cell.length_a   1.000
_cell.length_b   1.000
_cell.length_c   1.000
_cell.angle_alpha   90.00
_cell.angle_beta   90.00
_cell.angle_gamma   90.00
#
_symmetry.space_group_name_H-M   'P 1'
#
loop_
_entity.id
_entity.type
_entity.pdbx_description
1 polymer ?
#
loop_
_entity_poly.entity_id
_entity_poly.type
_entity_poly.pdbx_seq_one_letter_code
_entity_poly.pdbx_strand_id
1 'polypeptide(L)'
;DSFVRWLLLLPANEDEQLTQTLEDITRNQDPILQKAMNKWERMSQDSSFRQAYEAGEKALIDEAAKFAYVEQKGIEKAKMQLIRGMYKNGMPIEDIAKFTNLRIEEIRNILQA
;
A
#
# COMPACT_ATOMS: atom_id res chain seq x y z
N ASP A 1 -0.93 -18.42 25.02
CA ASP A 1 -0.18 -18.29 23.75
C ASP A 1 0.39 -16.89 23.70
N SER A 2 1.71 -16.76 23.75
CA SER A 2 2.37 -15.47 23.81
C SER A 2 2.16 -14.68 22.51
N PHE A 3 2.15 -15.35 21.35
CA PHE A 3 2.10 -14.71 20.03
C PHE A 3 0.78 -13.97 19.77
N VAL A 4 -0.35 -14.57 20.17
CA VAL A 4 -1.68 -13.94 20.09
C VAL A 4 -1.74 -12.65 20.93
N ARG A 5 -1.01 -12.61 22.06
CA ARG A 5 -0.95 -11.45 22.96
C ARG A 5 -0.15 -10.28 22.36
N TRP A 6 0.85 -10.57 21.53
CA TRP A 6 1.59 -9.56 20.75
C TRP A 6 0.77 -9.01 19.58
N LEU A 7 -0.08 -9.84 18.96
CA LEU A 7 -0.94 -9.39 17.86
C LEU A 7 -1.98 -8.34 18.30
N LEU A 8 -2.40 -8.37 19.58
CA LEU A 8 -3.31 -7.39 20.19
C LEU A 8 -2.67 -6.00 20.40
N LEU A 9 -1.35 -5.86 20.26
CA LEU A 9 -0.65 -4.57 20.39
C LEU A 9 -0.70 -3.74 19.10
N LEU A 10 -1.03 -4.36 17.95
CA LEU A 10 -1.09 -3.67 16.66
C LEU A 10 -2.28 -2.71 16.51
N PRO A 11 -3.51 -3.02 17.00
CA PRO A 11 -4.64 -2.10 16.94
C PRO A 11 -4.67 -1.05 18.07
N ALA A 12 -3.87 -1.26 19.14
CA ALA A 12 -3.90 -0.40 20.33
C ALA A 12 -3.40 1.03 20.07
N ASN A 13 -2.72 1.29 18.94
CA ASN A 13 -2.32 2.64 18.55
C ASN A 13 -3.52 3.54 18.16
N GLU A 14 -4.71 2.98 17.91
CA GLU A 14 -5.89 3.73 17.48
C GLU A 14 -7.07 3.67 18.47
N ASP A 15 -6.95 2.93 19.58
CA ASP A 15 -8.04 2.73 20.53
C ASP A 15 -7.58 2.86 22.00
N GLU A 16 -8.06 3.93 22.64
CA GLU A 16 -7.74 4.35 24.01
C GLU A 16 -8.22 3.33 25.07
N GLN A 17 -9.32 2.62 24.82
CA GLN A 17 -9.85 1.59 25.74
C GLN A 17 -9.02 0.30 25.68
N LEU A 18 -8.53 -0.04 24.48
CA LEU A 18 -7.62 -1.16 24.26
C LEU A 18 -6.26 -0.90 24.92
N THR A 19 -5.76 0.33 24.84
CA THR A 19 -4.53 0.77 25.54
C THR A 19 -4.66 0.62 27.05
N GLN A 20 -5.76 1.09 27.65
CA GLN A 20 -5.98 1.01 29.11
C GLN A 20 -6.07 -0.44 29.61
N THR A 21 -6.77 -1.30 28.84
CA THR A 21 -6.91 -2.73 29.16
C THR A 21 -5.57 -3.48 29.06
N LEU A 22 -4.74 -3.12 28.07
CA LEU A 22 -3.41 -3.69 27.90
C LEU A 22 -2.46 -3.23 29.00
N GLU A 23 -2.50 -1.97 29.43
CA GLU A 23 -1.73 -1.47 30.57
C GLU A 23 -2.07 -2.24 31.86
N ASP A 24 -3.36 -2.50 32.12
CA ASP A 24 -3.81 -3.24 33.30
C ASP A 24 -3.39 -4.72 33.27
N ILE A 25 -3.43 -5.36 32.10
CA ILE A 25 -2.93 -6.72 31.91
C ILE A 25 -1.40 -6.77 32.07
N THR A 26 -0.70 -5.75 31.57
CA THR A 26 0.76 -5.62 31.64
C THR A 26 1.24 -5.37 33.07
N ARG A 27 0.52 -4.56 33.86
CA ARG A 27 0.87 -4.26 35.25
C ARG A 27 0.75 -5.48 36.17
N ASN A 28 -0.19 -6.38 35.87
CA ASN A 28 -0.55 -7.46 36.80
C ASN A 28 -0.02 -8.85 36.45
N GLN A 29 0.41 -9.16 35.21
CA GLN A 29 0.53 -10.59 34.81
C GLN A 29 1.72 -11.05 33.95
N ASP A 30 2.59 -10.19 33.39
CA ASP A 30 3.70 -10.71 32.56
C ASP A 30 4.98 -9.85 32.58
N PRO A 31 6.06 -10.29 33.28
CA PRO A 31 7.33 -9.56 33.35
C PRO A 31 8.08 -9.50 32.01
N ILE A 32 7.81 -10.42 31.07
CA ILE A 32 8.41 -10.37 29.72
C ILE A 32 7.75 -9.26 28.91
N LEU A 33 6.43 -9.11 29.03
CA LEU A 33 5.66 -8.06 28.34
C LEU A 33 5.99 -6.66 28.89
N GLN A 34 6.10 -6.51 30.20
CA GLN A 34 6.62 -5.30 30.86
C GLN A 34 8.01 -4.90 30.34
N LYS A 35 8.93 -5.86 30.25
CA LYS A 35 10.29 -5.61 29.77
C LYS A 35 10.31 -5.22 28.30
N ALA A 36 9.44 -5.83 27.49
CA ALA A 36 9.25 -5.47 26.09
C ALA A 36 8.68 -4.06 25.92
N MET A 37 7.63 -3.71 26.67
CA MET A 37 7.01 -2.38 26.62
C MET A 37 7.96 -1.28 27.09
N ASN A 38 8.65 -1.46 28.22
CA ASN A 38 9.64 -0.50 28.69
C ASN A 38 10.80 -0.33 27.70
N LYS A 39 11.23 -1.43 27.05
CA LYS A 39 12.25 -1.36 26.00
C LYS A 39 11.71 -0.62 24.77
N TRP A 40 10.47 -0.87 24.37
CA TRP A 40 9.83 -0.24 23.23
C TRP A 40 9.60 1.26 23.46
N GLU A 41 9.12 1.65 24.64
CA GLU A 41 8.95 3.04 25.03
C GLU A 41 10.29 3.79 25.12
N ARG A 42 11.33 3.14 25.65
CA ARG A 42 12.69 3.70 25.66
C ARG A 42 13.27 3.85 24.26
N MET A 43 12.97 2.93 23.34
CA MET A 43 13.38 3.03 21.94
C MET A 43 12.53 4.07 21.18
N SER A 44 11.24 4.20 21.47
CA SER A 44 10.35 5.16 20.82
C SER A 44 10.59 6.60 21.27
N GLN A 45 11.19 6.82 22.44
CA GLN A 45 11.67 8.14 22.86
C GLN A 45 13.00 8.55 22.21
N ASP A 46 13.73 7.61 21.60
CA ASP A 46 14.92 7.91 20.82
C ASP A 46 14.51 8.31 19.39
N SER A 47 14.71 9.59 19.05
CA SER A 47 14.37 10.15 17.74
C SER A 47 15.00 9.38 16.57
N SER A 48 16.14 8.70 16.80
CA SER A 48 16.83 7.94 15.77
C SER A 48 16.09 6.64 15.39
N PHE A 49 15.41 6.01 16.35
CA PHE A 49 14.65 4.78 16.13
C PHE A 49 13.38 5.03 15.32
N ARG A 50 12.65 6.12 15.65
CA ARG A 50 11.48 6.55 14.85
C ARG A 50 11.88 6.81 13.41
N GLN A 51 12.95 7.56 13.20
CA GLN A 51 13.45 7.87 11.86
C GLN A 51 13.88 6.62 11.08
N ALA A 52 14.54 5.66 11.72
CA ALA A 52 14.94 4.42 11.07
C ALA A 52 13.73 3.56 10.67
N TYR A 53 12.70 3.52 11.52
CA TYR A 53 11.47 2.79 11.24
C TYR A 53 10.66 3.47 10.11
N GLU A 54 10.45 4.78 10.20
CA GLU A 54 9.77 5.58 9.17
C GLU A 54 10.50 5.49 7.83
N ALA A 55 11.84 5.50 7.82
CA ALA A 55 12.63 5.34 6.60
C ALA A 55 12.47 3.95 5.98
N GLY A 56 12.41 2.89 6.80
CA GLY A 56 12.15 1.53 6.34
C GLY A 56 10.75 1.35 5.77
N GLU A 57 9.74 1.86 6.49
CA GLU A 57 8.34 1.84 6.04
C GLU A 57 8.17 2.63 4.74
N LYS A 58 8.76 3.82 4.65
CA LYS A 58 8.75 4.63 3.44
C LYS A 58 9.43 3.92 2.27
N ALA A 59 10.55 3.24 2.49
CA ALA A 59 11.24 2.51 1.42
C ALA A 59 10.36 1.39 0.84
N LEU A 60 9.63 0.66 1.70
CA LEU A 60 8.67 -0.37 1.25
C LEU A 60 7.50 0.22 0.47
N ILE A 61 6.96 1.36 0.93
CA ILE A 61 5.88 2.08 0.22
C ILE A 61 6.38 2.58 -1.13
N ASP A 62 7.57 3.20 -1.19
CA ASP A 62 8.16 3.71 -2.43
C ASP A 62 8.47 2.58 -3.41
N GLU A 63 8.91 1.42 -2.92
CA GLU A 63 9.14 0.22 -3.72
C GLU A 63 7.81 -0.32 -4.29
N ALA A 64 6.79 -0.50 -3.45
CA ALA A 64 5.46 -0.93 -3.89
C ALA A 64 4.85 0.05 -4.91
N ALA A 65 5.01 1.36 -4.69
CA ALA A 65 4.54 2.40 -5.59
C ALA A 65 5.26 2.35 -6.95
N LYS A 66 6.57 2.08 -6.97
CA LYS A 66 7.32 1.88 -8.23
C LYS A 66 6.80 0.69 -9.02
N PHE A 67 6.53 -0.44 -8.36
CA PHE A 67 5.99 -1.62 -9.03
C PHE A 67 4.60 -1.36 -9.61
N ALA A 68 3.69 -0.78 -8.82
CA ALA A 68 2.35 -0.41 -9.28
C ALA A 68 2.40 0.57 -10.47
N TYR A 69 3.32 1.53 -10.43
CA TYR A 69 3.52 2.48 -11.51
C TYR A 69 4.02 1.82 -12.80
N VAL A 70 4.98 0.89 -12.71
CA VAL A 70 5.50 0.14 -13.86
C VAL A 70 4.41 -0.73 -14.48
N GLU A 71 3.61 -1.41 -13.65
CA GLU A 71 2.50 -2.24 -14.10
C GLU A 71 1.44 -1.41 -14.83
N GLN A 72 0.98 -0.30 -14.23
CA GLN A 72 0.03 0.61 -14.86
C GLN A 72 0.55 1.15 -16.20
N LYS A 73 1.81 1.60 -16.26
CA LYS A 73 2.42 2.06 -17.50
C LYS A 73 2.52 0.96 -18.56
N GLY A 74 2.77 -0.29 -18.15
CA GLY A 74 2.78 -1.44 -19.04
C GLY A 74 1.42 -1.70 -19.66
N ILE A 75 0.37 -1.71 -18.84
CA ILE A 75 -1.03 -1.90 -19.26
C ILE A 75 -1.47 -0.77 -20.22
N GLU A 76 -1.19 0.48 -19.87
CA GLU A 76 -1.52 1.64 -20.71
C GLU A 76 -0.83 1.55 -22.09
N LYS A 77 0.47 1.22 -22.12
CA LYS A 77 1.21 1.04 -23.38
C LYS A 77 0.64 -0.10 -24.21
N ALA A 78 0.33 -1.24 -23.60
CA ALA A 78 -0.25 -2.38 -24.29
C ALA A 78 -1.61 -2.03 -24.90
N LYS A 79 -2.45 -1.31 -24.14
CA LYS A 79 -3.76 -0.81 -24.59
C LYS A 79 -3.63 0.15 -25.78
N MET A 80 -2.70 1.10 -25.72
CA MET A 80 -2.43 2.03 -26.83
C MET A 80 -1.95 1.29 -28.09
N GLN A 81 -1.06 0.31 -27.93
CA GLN A 81 -0.59 -0.51 -29.05
C GLN A 81 -1.70 -1.34 -29.68
N LEU A 82 -2.59 -1.93 -28.87
CA LEU A 82 -3.75 -2.67 -29.35
C LEU A 82 -4.67 -1.77 -30.19
N ILE A 83 -5.03 -0.59 -29.68
CA ILE A 83 -5.88 0.38 -30.37
C ILE A 83 -5.25 0.82 -31.71
N ARG A 84 -3.96 1.17 -31.70
CA ARG A 84 -3.23 1.54 -32.92
C ARG A 84 -3.16 0.38 -33.92
N GLY A 85 -3.00 -0.85 -33.44
CA GLY A 85 -3.01 -2.06 -34.28
C GLY A 85 -4.37 -2.31 -34.92
N MET A 86 -5.47 -2.24 -34.15
CA MET A 86 -6.83 -2.40 -34.65
C MET A 86 -7.16 -1.34 -35.71
N TYR A 87 -6.80 -0.08 -35.46
CA TYR A 87 -7.01 1.00 -36.41
C TYR A 87 -6.19 0.83 -37.71
N LYS A 88 -4.91 0.46 -37.60
CA LYS A 88 -4.06 0.17 -38.77
C LYS A 88 -4.56 -1.00 -39.62
N ASN A 89 -5.24 -1.96 -38.99
CA ASN A 89 -5.87 -3.08 -39.69
C ASN A 89 -7.21 -2.72 -40.34
N GLY A 90 -7.59 -1.44 -40.35
CA GLY A 90 -8.79 -0.93 -41.02
C GLY A 90 -10.07 -1.05 -40.19
N MET A 91 -9.97 -1.34 -38.89
CA MET A 91 -11.15 -1.37 -38.02
C MET A 91 -11.68 0.06 -37.78
N PRO A 92 -13.01 0.30 -37.94
CA PRO A 92 -13.62 1.59 -37.63
C PRO A 92 -13.46 1.96 -36.15
N ILE A 93 -13.33 3.26 -35.87
CA ILE A 93 -13.12 3.78 -34.51
C ILE A 93 -14.31 3.42 -33.60
N GLU A 94 -15.51 3.38 -34.16
CA GLU A 94 -16.75 3.02 -33.46
C GLU A 94 -16.73 1.57 -32.97
N ASP A 95 -16.13 0.67 -33.73
CA ASP A 95 -16.01 -0.73 -33.34
C ASP A 95 -14.87 -0.94 -32.36
N ILE A 96 -13.75 -0.23 -32.52
CA ILE A 96 -12.67 -0.20 -31.52
C ILE A 96 -13.20 0.32 -30.17
N ALA A 97 -14.05 1.34 -30.17
CA ALA A 97 -14.72 1.87 -28.97
C ALA A 97 -15.54 0.79 -28.25
N LYS A 98 -16.31 -0.01 -28.99
CA LYS A 98 -17.08 -1.12 -28.43
C LYS A 98 -16.18 -2.22 -27.86
N PHE A 99 -15.12 -2.61 -28.58
CA PHE A 99 -14.23 -3.70 -28.14
C PHE A 99 -13.34 -3.32 -26.96
N THR A 100 -12.92 -2.07 -26.87
CA THR A 100 -12.03 -1.58 -25.81
C THR A 100 -12.78 -0.90 -24.66
N ASN A 101 -14.10 -0.78 -24.79
CA ASN A 101 -15.00 -0.09 -23.86
C ASN A 101 -14.52 1.33 -23.52
N LEU A 102 -14.00 2.03 -24.54
CA LEU A 102 -13.48 3.39 -24.45
C LEU A 102 -14.39 4.34 -25.23
N ARG A 103 -14.39 5.62 -24.82
CA ARG A 103 -15.05 6.66 -25.60
C ARG A 103 -14.28 6.92 -26.88
N ILE A 104 -14.99 7.31 -27.93
CA ILE A 104 -14.40 7.66 -29.23
C ILE A 104 -13.34 8.78 -29.07
N GLU A 105 -13.56 9.73 -28.18
CA GLU A 105 -12.60 10.80 -27.88
C GLU A 105 -11.28 10.26 -27.29
N GLU A 106 -11.36 9.27 -26.41
CA GLU A 106 -10.17 8.64 -25.80
C GLU A 106 -9.36 7.89 -26.85
N ILE A 107 -10.03 7.20 -27.77
CA ILE A 107 -9.37 6.53 -28.90
C ILE A 107 -8.72 7.55 -29.83
N ARG A 108 -9.39 8.66 -30.16
CA ARG A 108 -8.82 9.73 -30.97
C ARG A 108 -7.56 10.31 -30.34
N ASN A 109 -7.58 10.58 -29.04
CA ASN A 109 -6.40 11.06 -28.31
C ASN A 109 -5.24 10.07 -28.39
N ILE A 110 -5.51 8.76 -28.27
CA ILE A 110 -4.49 7.69 -28.38
C ILE A 110 -3.90 7.57 -29.80
N LEU A 111 -4.70 7.85 -30.82
CA LEU A 111 -4.28 7.84 -32.23
C LEU A 111 -3.56 9.13 -32.66
N GLN A 112 -3.82 10.25 -31.98
CA GLN A 112 -3.19 11.55 -32.23
C GLN A 112 -1.88 11.77 -31.44
N ALA A 113 -1.73 11.12 -30.29
CA ALA A 113 -0.48 11.01 -29.54
C ALA A 113 0.53 10.09 -30.23
#